data_AF-A0A9C9MZJ2-F1
#
_entry.id   AF-A0A9C9MZJ2-F1
#
_cell.length_a   1.000
_cell.length_b   1.000
_cell.length_c   1.000
_cell.angle_alpha   90.00
_cell.angle_beta   90.00
_cell.angle_gamma   90.00
#
_symmetry.space_group_name_H-M   'P 1'
#
loop_
_entity.id
_entity.type
_entity.pdbx_description
1 polymer ?
#
loop_
_entity_poly.entity_id
_entity_poly.type
_entity_poly.pdbx_seq_one_letter_code
_entity_poly.pdbx_strand_id
1 'polypeptide(L)'
;MTTRLFLFSDIHANLPAMQAIEQAVADEAPDRVIFLGDMVDMGPHPAEVVDLIMAHADWELLRGNHECYMNGDVRSRTDIDGEELSHQAWTRKQLRADQIQAIQTRCLWQIDETIEGVPMRFQHYARMQPPDDDRFAT
;
A
#
# COMPACT_ATOMS: atom_id res chain seq x y z
N MET A 1 -0.54 -12.27 -26.84
CA MET A 1 0.66 -11.79 -26.11
C MET A 1 0.47 -12.18 -24.66
N THR A 2 1.53 -12.38 -23.89
CA THR A 2 1.41 -12.75 -22.47
C THR A 2 1.54 -11.49 -21.63
N THR A 3 0.56 -11.21 -20.78
CA THR A 3 0.60 -10.08 -19.84
C THR A 3 1.62 -10.35 -18.71
N ARG A 4 2.56 -9.43 -18.49
CA ARG A 4 3.56 -9.46 -17.42
C ARG A 4 3.16 -8.50 -16.29
N LEU A 5 2.95 -9.04 -15.11
CA LEU A 5 2.66 -8.27 -13.89
C LEU A 5 3.91 -8.22 -13.01
N PHE A 6 4.18 -7.06 -12.44
CA PHE A 6 5.16 -6.89 -11.36
C PHE A 6 4.41 -6.61 -10.06
N LEU A 7 4.57 -7.50 -9.07
CA LEU A 7 3.89 -7.38 -7.79
C LEU A 7 4.91 -7.22 -6.66
N PHE A 8 4.66 -6.29 -5.76
CA PHE A 8 5.45 -6.10 -4.55
C PHE A 8 4.57 -5.59 -3.40
N SER A 9 5.03 -5.72 -2.17
CA SER A 9 4.27 -5.46 -0.95
C SER A 9 5.22 -5.19 0.22
N ASP A 10 4.68 -4.73 1.36
CA ASP A 10 5.36 -4.74 2.67
C ASP A 10 6.71 -4.00 2.65
N ILE A 11 6.74 -2.85 1.99
CA ILE A 11 7.93 -1.99 1.92
C ILE A 11 8.25 -1.42 3.31
N HIS A 12 7.23 -1.13 4.11
CA HIS A 12 7.40 -0.72 5.50
C HIS A 12 8.46 0.38 5.69
N ALA A 13 8.29 1.49 4.97
CA ALA A 13 9.19 2.65 5.05
C ALA A 13 10.68 2.31 4.82
N ASN A 14 10.98 1.20 4.13
CA ASN A 14 12.32 0.79 3.74
C ASN A 14 12.72 1.45 2.41
N LEU A 15 13.21 2.68 2.50
CA LEU A 15 13.61 3.47 1.34
C LEU A 15 14.64 2.78 0.43
N PRO A 16 15.72 2.15 0.94
CA PRO A 16 16.65 1.40 0.08
C PRO A 16 15.99 0.26 -0.71
N ALA A 17 15.05 -0.47 -0.08
CA ALA A 17 14.31 -1.53 -0.77
C ALA A 17 13.39 -0.96 -1.85
N MET A 18 12.72 0.16 -1.58
CA MET A 18 11.87 0.84 -2.55
C MET A 18 12.67 1.30 -3.78
N GLN A 19 13.84 1.92 -3.57
CA GLN A 19 14.71 2.35 -4.66
C GLN A 19 15.20 1.18 -5.52
N ALA A 20 15.51 0.04 -4.89
CA ALA A 20 15.88 -1.17 -5.62
C ALA A 20 14.71 -1.73 -6.47
N ILE A 21 13.48 -1.62 -5.97
CA ILE A 21 12.27 -2.03 -6.70
C ILE A 21 11.99 -1.10 -7.88
N GLU A 22 12.14 0.22 -7.73
CA GLU A 22 12.01 1.15 -8.86
C GLU A 22 12.97 0.78 -10.00
N GLN A 23 14.22 0.46 -9.66
CA GLN A 23 15.19 0.00 -10.65
C GLN A 23 14.77 -1.32 -11.29
N ALA A 24 14.31 -2.29 -10.50
CA ALA A 24 13.85 -3.59 -11.02
C ALA A 24 12.63 -3.44 -11.96
N VAL A 25 11.68 -2.57 -11.64
CA VAL A 25 10.53 -2.27 -12.50
C VAL A 25 10.99 -1.66 -13.82
N ALA A 26 11.94 -0.72 -13.78
CA ALA A 26 12.49 -0.09 -14.97
C ALA A 26 13.24 -1.09 -15.87
N ASP A 27 13.99 -2.01 -15.27
CA ASP A 27 14.77 -3.02 -15.99
C ASP A 27 13.88 -4.12 -16.61
N GLU A 28 12.84 -4.54 -15.90
CA GLU A 28 11.94 -5.60 -16.36
C GLU A 28 10.88 -5.12 -17.37
N ALA A 29 10.55 -3.82 -17.31
CA ALA A 29 9.51 -3.18 -18.12
C ALA A 29 8.21 -4.00 -18.19
N PRO A 30 7.56 -4.28 -17.05
CA PRO A 30 6.32 -5.05 -17.00
C PRO A 30 5.18 -4.28 -17.68
N ASP A 31 4.12 -5.00 -18.09
CA ASP A 31 2.93 -4.35 -18.65
C ASP A 31 2.16 -3.60 -17.55
N ARG A 32 2.21 -4.11 -16.30
CA ARG A 32 1.52 -3.53 -15.14
C ARG A 32 2.31 -3.74 -13.86
N VAL A 33 2.16 -2.81 -12.92
CA VAL A 33 2.77 -2.84 -11.59
C VAL A 33 1.67 -2.72 -10.54
N ILE A 34 1.64 -3.65 -9.60
CA ILE A 34 0.66 -3.69 -8.51
C ILE A 34 1.41 -3.70 -7.18
N PHE A 35 1.19 -2.66 -6.38
CA PHE A 35 1.65 -2.60 -5.00
C PHE A 35 0.55 -3.10 -4.06
N LEU A 36 0.85 -4.11 -3.25
CA LEU A 36 -0.15 -4.83 -2.44
C LEU A 36 -0.36 -4.25 -1.03
N GLY A 37 0.27 -3.12 -0.69
CA GLY A 37 0.05 -2.43 0.60
C GLY A 37 1.22 -2.51 1.58
N ASP A 38 1.06 -1.85 2.72
CA ASP A 38 2.05 -1.71 3.79
C ASP A 38 3.32 -0.96 3.33
N MET A 39 3.11 0.28 2.87
CA MET A 39 4.22 1.17 2.48
C MET A 39 4.81 1.93 3.67
N VAL A 40 4.06 2.05 4.76
CA VAL A 40 4.45 2.80 5.96
C VAL A 40 4.76 1.89 7.16
N ASP A 41 5.15 2.51 8.28
CA ASP A 41 5.53 1.87 9.54
C ASP A 41 6.72 0.92 9.43
N MET A 42 7.20 0.47 10.60
CA MET A 42 8.37 -0.38 10.88
C MET A 42 9.73 0.19 10.45
N GLY A 43 9.79 0.92 9.33
CA GLY A 43 10.99 1.58 8.83
C GLY A 43 11.04 3.09 9.11
N PRO A 44 12.21 3.71 8.90
CA PRO A 44 12.45 5.11 9.28
C PRO A 44 12.15 6.14 8.19
N HIS A 45 11.72 5.74 6.98
CA HIS A 45 11.50 6.65 5.84
C HIS A 45 10.07 6.64 5.27
N PRO A 46 9.03 6.84 6.10
CA PRO A 46 7.66 6.72 5.62
C PRO A 46 7.27 7.81 4.62
N ALA A 47 7.76 9.05 4.80
CA ALA A 47 7.41 10.15 3.89
C ALA A 47 8.05 9.96 2.52
N GLU A 48 9.31 9.57 2.47
CA GLU A 48 10.06 9.36 1.23
C GLU A 48 9.51 8.17 0.44
N VAL A 49 9.18 7.06 1.11
CA VAL A 49 8.56 5.90 0.45
C VAL A 49 7.19 6.24 -0.13
N VAL A 50 6.36 6.98 0.61
CA VAL A 50 5.06 7.44 0.10
C VAL A 50 5.25 8.35 -1.12
N ASP A 51 6.18 9.31 -1.07
CA ASP A 51 6.44 10.20 -2.20
C ASP A 51 6.89 9.42 -3.45
N LEU A 52 7.76 8.40 -3.30
CA LEU A 52 8.21 7.55 -4.41
C LEU A 52 7.07 6.73 -5.00
N ILE A 53 6.30 6.00 -4.19
CA ILE A 53 5.18 5.18 -4.68
C ILE A 53 4.10 6.06 -5.34
N MET A 54 3.83 7.24 -4.77
CA MET A 54 2.81 8.15 -5.29
C MET A 54 3.21 8.83 -6.60
N ALA A 55 4.52 8.96 -6.89
CA ALA A 55 5.02 9.55 -8.13
C ALA A 55 4.68 8.71 -9.39
N HIS A 56 4.55 7.39 -9.24
CA HIS A 56 4.23 6.47 -10.35
C HIS A 56 2.73 6.39 -10.58
N ALA A 57 2.14 7.35 -11.29
CA ALA A 57 0.68 7.46 -11.46
C ALA A 57 0.00 6.26 -12.15
N ASP A 58 0.76 5.47 -12.89
CA ASP A 58 0.34 4.28 -13.64
C ASP A 58 0.34 3.00 -12.80
N TRP A 59 0.92 3.02 -11.61
CA TRP A 59 0.89 1.86 -10.71
C TRP A 59 -0.48 1.70 -10.05
N GLU A 60 -0.88 0.46 -9.83
CA GLU A 60 -2.09 0.15 -9.09
C GLU A 60 -1.72 -0.10 -7.64
N LEU A 61 -2.32 0.65 -6.73
CA LEU A 61 -1.95 0.63 -5.31
C LEU A 61 -3.08 0.04 -4.48
N LEU A 62 -2.77 -0.93 -3.64
CA LEU A 62 -3.66 -1.43 -2.60
C LEU A 62 -3.26 -0.87 -1.23
N ARG A 63 -4.22 -0.89 -0.31
CA ARG A 63 -3.99 -0.61 1.11
C ARG A 63 -3.62 -1.90 1.84
N GLY A 64 -2.60 -1.80 2.67
CA GLY A 64 -2.33 -2.74 3.73
C GLY A 64 -2.97 -2.30 5.04
N ASN A 65 -2.77 -3.11 6.07
CA ASN A 65 -3.31 -2.81 7.39
C ASN A 65 -2.61 -1.62 8.04
N HIS A 66 -1.34 -1.35 7.73
CA HIS A 66 -0.65 -0.19 8.27
C HIS A 66 -1.22 1.14 7.74
N GLU A 67 -1.65 1.19 6.48
CA GLU A 67 -2.42 2.34 5.98
C GLU A 67 -3.77 2.50 6.69
N CYS A 68 -4.41 1.40 7.09
CA CYS A 68 -5.66 1.43 7.84
C CYS A 68 -5.46 1.90 9.29
N TYR A 69 -4.39 1.45 9.95
CA TYR A 69 -4.04 1.87 11.31
C TYR A 69 -3.79 3.38 11.40
N MET A 70 -3.11 3.96 10.41
CA MET A 70 -2.91 5.41 10.32
C MET A 70 -4.21 6.21 10.19
N ASN A 71 -5.25 5.60 9.61
CA ASN A 71 -6.57 6.21 9.42
C ASN A 71 -7.50 6.00 10.63
N GLY A 72 -7.04 5.31 11.67
CA GLY A 72 -7.87 4.99 12.83
C GLY A 72 -8.92 3.91 12.55
N ASP A 73 -8.79 3.16 11.44
CA ASP A 73 -9.64 2.01 11.14
C ASP A 73 -9.12 0.79 11.93
N VAL A 74 -9.36 0.83 13.24
CA VAL A 74 -8.86 -0.16 14.20
C VAL A 74 -9.94 -1.21 14.44
N ARG A 75 -10.15 -2.09 13.46
CA ARG A 75 -10.92 -3.31 13.71
C ARG A 75 -10.07 -4.28 14.53
N SER A 76 -10.18 -4.16 15.85
CA SER A 76 -9.68 -5.11 16.87
C SER A 76 -8.18 -5.38 16.83
N ARG A 77 -7.39 -4.49 17.43
CA ARG A 77 -6.01 -4.79 17.84
C ARG A 77 -5.90 -4.81 19.35
N THR A 78 -6.16 -5.98 19.94
CA THR A 78 -6.15 -6.16 21.41
C THR A 78 -4.76 -6.43 21.97
N ASP A 79 -3.78 -6.74 21.12
CA ASP A 79 -2.47 -7.25 21.52
C ASP A 79 -1.29 -6.52 20.85
N ILE A 80 -1.40 -5.20 20.64
CA ILE A 80 -0.25 -4.41 20.14
C ILE A 80 0.71 -4.13 21.28
N ASP A 81 2.00 -4.32 21.06
CA ASP A 81 3.00 -3.88 22.00
C ASP A 81 3.10 -2.33 22.06
N GLY A 82 3.62 -1.80 23.16
CA GLY A 82 3.70 -0.35 23.35
C GLY A 82 4.69 0.35 22.41
N GLU A 83 5.68 -0.38 21.89
CA GLU A 83 6.71 0.15 21.01
C GLU A 83 6.16 0.36 19.59
N GLU A 84 5.38 -0.60 19.10
CA GLU A 84 4.72 -0.57 17.81
C GLU A 84 3.67 0.55 17.75
N LEU A 85 2.87 0.72 18.81
CA LEU A 85 1.97 1.88 18.95
C LEU A 85 2.72 3.21 18.92
N SER A 86 3.85 3.27 19.64
CA SER A 86 4.68 4.48 19.69
C SER A 86 5.30 4.77 18.31
N HIS A 87 5.70 3.73 17.59
CA HIS A 87 6.24 3.83 16.25
C HIS A 87 5.18 4.30 15.25
N GLN A 88 3.97 3.73 15.26
CA GLN A 88 2.85 4.18 14.42
C GLN A 88 2.51 5.66 14.66
N ALA A 89 2.47 6.08 15.93
CA ALA A 89 2.26 7.48 16.27
C ALA A 89 3.40 8.38 15.78
N TRP A 90 4.63 7.88 15.74
CA TRP A 90 5.77 8.58 15.16
C TRP A 90 5.68 8.65 13.62
N THR A 91 5.38 7.55 12.94
CA THR A 91 5.15 7.47 11.48
C THR A 91 4.13 8.50 11.04
N ARG A 92 2.98 8.54 11.75
CA ARG A 92 1.89 9.46 11.43
C ARG A 92 2.29 10.94 11.49
N LYS A 93 3.28 11.28 12.32
CA LYS A 93 3.84 12.64 12.42
C LYS A 93 4.85 12.96 11.33
N GLN A 94 5.43 11.95 10.67
CA GLN A 94 6.34 12.14 9.55
C GLN A 94 5.59 12.47 8.25
N LEU A 95 4.33 12.03 8.14
CA LEU A 95 3.52 12.22 6.93
C LEU A 95 2.82 13.57 6.89
N ARG A 96 2.86 14.20 5.72
CA ARG A 96 2.14 15.42 5.40
C ARG A 96 0.66 15.13 5.07
N ALA A 97 -0.18 16.16 5.16
CA ALA A 97 -1.62 16.02 4.90
C ALA A 97 -1.94 15.57 3.47
N ASP A 98 -1.19 16.04 2.47
CA ASP A 98 -1.31 15.65 1.06
C ASP A 98 -0.94 14.17 0.85
N GLN A 99 0.08 13.67 1.54
CA GLN A 99 0.49 12.26 1.47
C GLN A 99 -0.60 11.35 2.03
N ILE A 100 -1.16 11.70 3.18
CA ILE A 100 -2.25 10.94 3.80
C ILE A 100 -3.49 10.96 2.89
N GLN A 101 -3.81 12.13 2.33
CA GLN A 101 -4.91 12.23 1.39
C GLN A 101 -4.68 11.35 0.16
N ALA A 102 -3.46 11.35 -0.41
CA ALA A 102 -3.11 10.51 -1.54
C ALA A 102 -3.29 9.01 -1.23
N ILE A 103 -2.82 8.53 -0.07
CA ILE A 103 -3.07 7.17 0.40
C ILE A 103 -4.57 6.88 0.47
N GLN A 104 -5.35 7.81 1.04
CA GLN A 104 -6.79 7.68 1.21
C GLN A 104 -7.60 7.75 -0.08
N THR A 105 -7.06 8.28 -1.17
CA THR A 105 -7.81 8.42 -2.43
C THR A 105 -7.31 7.49 -3.52
N ARG A 106 -6.03 7.13 -3.51
CA ARG A 106 -5.39 6.35 -4.58
C ARG A 106 -5.28 4.87 -4.26
N CYS A 107 -5.11 4.50 -2.99
CA CYS A 107 -4.98 3.10 -2.61
C CYS A 107 -6.36 2.44 -2.55
N LEU A 108 -6.54 1.38 -3.30
CA LEU A 108 -7.75 0.57 -3.37
C LEU A 108 -7.76 -0.48 -2.25
N TRP A 109 -8.94 -1.01 -1.94
CA TRP A 109 -9.06 -2.14 -1.00
C TRP A 109 -8.73 -3.48 -1.66
N GLN A 110 -9.14 -3.63 -2.92
CA GLN A 110 -8.95 -4.82 -3.72
C GLN A 110 -8.99 -4.45 -5.19
N ILE A 111 -8.41 -5.32 -6.02
CA ILE A 111 -8.58 -5.31 -7.48
C ILE A 111 -9.15 -6.67 -7.86
N ASP A 112 -10.27 -6.67 -8.58
CA ASP A 112 -10.91 -7.86 -9.14
C ASP A 112 -10.93 -7.72 -10.66
N GLU A 113 -10.35 -8.68 -11.35
CA GLU A 113 -10.28 -8.61 -12.81
C GLU A 113 -10.09 -9.97 -13.45
N THR A 114 -10.05 -10.00 -14.78
CA THR A 114 -9.74 -11.20 -15.57
C THR A 114 -8.56 -10.90 -16.46
N ILE A 115 -7.45 -11.61 -16.24
CA ILE A 115 -6.21 -11.47 -17.01
C ILE A 115 -6.03 -12.75 -17.82
N GLU A 116 -5.95 -12.63 -19.14
CA GLU A 116 -5.80 -13.76 -20.07
C GLU A 116 -6.86 -14.88 -19.84
N GLY A 117 -8.10 -14.49 -19.51
CA GLY A 117 -9.20 -15.43 -19.24
C GLY A 117 -9.20 -16.05 -17.84
N VAL A 118 -8.23 -15.71 -16.98
CA VAL A 118 -8.15 -16.17 -15.60
C VAL A 118 -8.69 -15.08 -14.66
N PRO A 119 -9.75 -15.34 -13.87
CA PRO A 119 -10.18 -14.41 -12.85
C PRO A 119 -9.14 -14.33 -11.74
N MET A 120 -8.73 -13.11 -11.38
CA MET A 120 -7.73 -12.82 -10.36
C MET A 120 -8.27 -11.77 -9.39
N ARG A 121 -7.88 -11.93 -8.11
CA ARG A 121 -8.11 -10.94 -7.05
C ARG A 121 -6.79 -10.58 -6.40
N PHE A 122 -6.53 -9.29 -6.27
CA PHE A 122 -5.42 -8.74 -5.49
C PHE A 122 -5.98 -8.04 -4.25
N GLN A 123 -5.44 -8.38 -3.09
CA GLN A 123 -5.80 -7.80 -1.79
C GLN A 123 -4.62 -8.04 -0.82
N HIS A 124 -4.37 -7.12 0.09
CA HIS A 124 -3.30 -7.27 1.09
C HIS A 124 -3.57 -8.44 2.05
N TYR A 125 -4.77 -8.46 2.65
CA TYR A 125 -5.20 -9.51 3.56
C TYR A 125 -6.65 -9.90 3.32
N ALA A 126 -6.97 -11.20 3.37
CA ALA A 126 -8.27 -11.74 3.01
C ALA A 126 -9.46 -11.35 3.93
N ARG A 127 -9.24 -10.51 4.94
CA ARG A 127 -10.23 -10.18 5.98
C ARG A 127 -10.51 -8.69 6.18
N MET A 128 -9.92 -7.80 5.39
CA MET A 128 -10.35 -6.40 5.41
C MET A 128 -11.48 -6.23 4.39
N GLN A 129 -12.72 -6.54 4.81
CA GLN A 129 -13.85 -5.94 4.11
C GLN A 129 -13.69 -4.42 4.21
N PRO A 130 -13.97 -3.65 3.14
CA PRO A 130 -14.11 -2.21 3.29
C PRO A 130 -15.03 -1.93 4.49
N PRO A 131 -14.84 -0.85 5.25
CA PRO A 131 -15.87 -0.44 6.21
C PRO A 131 -17.24 -0.47 5.51
N ASP A 132 -18.34 -0.66 6.24
CA ASP A 132 -19.73 -0.57 5.71
C ASP A 132 -20.08 0.86 5.21
N ASP A 133 -19.05 1.60 4.84
CA ASP A 133 -18.97 2.97 4.40
C ASP A 133 -18.92 2.97 2.87
N ASP A 134 -20.10 3.19 2.33
CA ASP A 134 -20.46 3.38 0.93
C ASP A 134 -19.71 4.54 0.24
N ARG A 135 -18.91 5.34 0.97
CA ARG A 135 -18.10 6.43 0.41
C ARG A 135 -16.91 5.98 -0.46
N PHE A 136 -16.56 4.69 -0.44
CA PHE A 136 -15.40 4.14 -1.17
C PHE A 136 -15.74 2.93 -2.04
N ALA A 137 -17.03 2.64 -2.23
CA ALA A 137 -17.51 1.66 -3.18
C ALA A 137 -17.76 2.35 -4.52
N THR A 138 -16.70 2.53 -5.32
CA THR A 138 -16.66 2.49 -6.79
C THR A 138 -15.29 2.87 -7.29
#